data_AF-A0A933HLI7-F1
#
_entry.id   AF-A0A933HLI7-F1
#
_cell.length_a   1.000
_cell.length_b   1.000
_cell.length_c   1.000
_cell.angle_alpha   90.00
_cell.angle_beta   90.00
_cell.angle_gamma   90.00
#
_symmetry.space_group_name_H-M   'P 1'
#
loop_
_entity.id
_entity.type
_entity.pdbx_description
1 polymer ?
#
loop_
_entity_poly.entity_id
_entity_poly.type
_entity_poly.pdbx_seq_one_letter_code
_entity_poly.pdbx_strand_id
1 'polypeptide(L)'
;MPAHKTSVGEFYWGYGSSFRTTKQIVVTQVPGYGEFVLAELTQPFDHGDVTYFFPLWHQVEQRLGYKPRYGTFDAAFDAWYVYAYFYDESAPTRGFAAVPFSEKGGYKVTARKFSPTGLPWCAAGLAMPLRCAFTDRTSCLVEHARGQYVCPLQFPRVTRKACPVRAPRWKKGGCTVRMPTSIGARLRYTLDRDRAEYKDKYRQRAACERINSQAVALGIEHPHLRNGSAIANQNTLIYILINLRFLQRLQQGQRDGA
;
A
#
# COMPACT_ATOMS: atom_id res chain seq x y z
N MET A 1 -16.07 -46.01 -11.20
CA MET A 1 -14.60 -46.09 -11.41
C MET A 1 -14.24 -45.37 -12.70
N PRO A 2 -13.06 -44.72 -12.83
CA PRO A 2 -12.17 -44.20 -11.81
C PRO A 2 -11.77 -42.72 -12.04
N ALA A 3 -11.20 -42.14 -10.99
CA ALA A 3 -10.49 -40.87 -10.99
C ALA A 3 -9.20 -40.96 -11.82
N HIS A 4 -8.90 -39.93 -12.62
CA HIS A 4 -7.52 -39.62 -12.99
C HIS A 4 -7.42 -38.19 -13.52
N LYS A 5 -6.45 -37.43 -12.98
CA LYS A 5 -6.04 -36.07 -13.37
C LYS A 5 -6.76 -34.90 -12.67
N THR A 6 -6.62 -34.84 -11.35
CA THR A 6 -6.44 -33.53 -10.70
C THR A 6 -5.02 -33.51 -10.16
N SER A 7 -4.10 -32.87 -10.89
CA SER A 7 -2.80 -32.50 -10.34
C SER A 7 -3.07 -31.55 -9.19
N VAL A 8 -2.74 -31.97 -7.96
CA VAL A 8 -2.67 -31.10 -6.80
C VAL A 8 -1.57 -30.09 -7.12
N GLY A 9 -1.97 -28.91 -7.57
CA GLY A 9 -1.05 -27.78 -7.70
C GLY A 9 -0.65 -27.38 -6.29
N GLU A 10 0.61 -27.60 -5.93
CA GLU A 10 1.23 -26.90 -4.81
C GLU A 10 1.31 -25.41 -5.19
N PHE A 11 0.31 -24.66 -4.73
CA PHE A 11 0.32 -23.21 -4.78
C PHE A 11 1.06 -22.71 -3.54
N TYR A 12 2.36 -22.48 -3.66
CA TYR A 12 3.04 -21.52 -2.80
C TYR A 12 2.60 -20.11 -3.22
N TRP A 13 2.38 -19.19 -2.28
CA TRP A 13 2.56 -17.71 -2.36
C TRP A 13 1.57 -16.93 -1.48
N GLY A 14 2.15 -16.05 -0.66
CA GLY A 14 1.49 -15.08 0.23
C GLY A 14 1.41 -15.59 1.67
N TYR A 15 1.99 -14.86 2.63
CA TYR A 15 1.97 -15.17 4.08
C TYR A 15 0.55 -15.03 4.69
N GLY A 16 -0.43 -15.72 4.12
CA GLY A 16 -1.51 -16.35 4.87
C GLY A 16 -0.99 -17.72 5.26
N SER A 17 -0.29 -17.82 6.40
CA SER A 17 -0.12 -19.10 7.09
C SER A 17 -1.48 -19.79 7.14
N SER A 18 -1.53 -21.13 7.05
CA SER A 18 -2.62 -22.14 6.99
C SER A 18 -3.90 -21.94 7.84
N PHE A 19 -4.22 -20.70 8.14
CA PHE A 19 -5.13 -20.16 9.12
C PHE A 19 -6.24 -19.44 8.38
N ARG A 20 -7.45 -19.51 8.93
CA ARG A 20 -8.58 -18.68 8.50
C ARG A 20 -8.35 -17.18 8.78
N THR A 21 -7.17 -16.78 9.23
CA THR A 21 -6.82 -15.42 9.65
C THR A 21 -5.45 -15.01 9.14
N THR A 22 -5.35 -13.78 8.67
CA THR A 22 -4.13 -13.11 8.25
C THR A 22 -3.76 -12.04 9.29
N LYS A 23 -2.46 -11.77 9.44
CA LYS A 23 -1.94 -10.79 10.41
C LYS A 23 -1.07 -9.76 9.70
N GLN A 24 -1.14 -8.52 10.14
CA GLN A 24 -0.26 -7.45 9.69
C GLN A 24 0.31 -6.70 10.89
N ILE A 25 1.56 -6.26 10.77
CA ILE A 25 2.30 -5.55 11.82
C ILE A 25 2.91 -4.27 11.28
N VAL A 26 3.06 -3.28 12.16
CA VAL A 26 3.89 -2.11 11.93
C VAL A 26 5.10 -2.20 12.84
N VAL A 27 6.29 -2.16 12.25
CA VAL A 27 7.56 -2.28 12.96
C VAL A 27 8.35 -0.99 12.78
N THR A 28 9.01 -0.56 13.84
CA THR A 28 10.02 0.50 13.78
C THR A 28 11.40 -0.07 14.08
N GLN A 29 12.40 0.40 13.36
CA GLN A 29 13.80 0.06 13.63
C GLN A 29 14.40 1.15 14.53
N VAL A 30 14.93 0.75 15.67
CA VAL A 30 15.69 1.60 16.60
C VAL A 30 17.18 1.38 16.31
N PRO A 31 17.89 2.38 15.77
CA PRO A 31 19.29 2.24 15.39
C PRO A 31 20.15 1.72 16.55
N GLY A 32 20.90 0.65 16.31
CA GLY A 32 21.81 0.03 17.28
C GLY A 32 21.17 -0.92 18.29
N TYR A 33 19.84 -0.99 18.39
CA TYR A 33 19.15 -1.79 19.40
C TYR A 33 18.19 -2.85 18.83
N GLY A 34 17.72 -2.65 17.60
CA GLY A 34 16.92 -3.63 16.87
C GLY A 34 15.53 -3.15 16.51
N GLU A 35 14.60 -4.09 16.37
CA GLU A 35 13.23 -3.83 15.94
C GLU A 35 12.23 -3.85 17.08
N PHE A 36 11.22 -2.98 16.97
CA PHE A 36 10.11 -2.89 17.91
C PHE A 36 8.76 -2.87 17.16
N VAL A 37 7.80 -3.66 17.65
CA VAL A 37 6.46 -3.75 17.07
C VAL A 37 5.60 -2.61 17.61
N LEU A 38 5.21 -1.69 16.73
CA LEU A 38 4.39 -0.53 17.03
C LEU A 38 2.90 -0.77 16.90
N ALA A 39 2.45 -1.68 16.05
CA ALA A 39 1.03 -2.02 15.92
C ALA A 39 0.90 -3.42 15.35
N GLU A 40 -0.20 -4.09 15.68
CA GLU A 40 -0.54 -5.38 15.14
C GLU A 40 -2.06 -5.46 14.96
N LEU A 41 -2.48 -6.24 13.97
CA LEU A 41 -3.87 -6.58 13.76
C LEU A 41 -3.97 -7.96 13.13
N THR A 42 -4.85 -8.77 13.70
CA THR A 42 -5.26 -10.06 13.14
C THR A 42 -6.68 -9.91 12.58
N GLN A 43 -6.88 -10.26 11.31
CA GLN A 43 -8.21 -10.31 10.68
C GLN A 43 -8.42 -11.66 10.00
N PRO A 44 -9.66 -12.06 9.71
CA PRO A 44 -9.92 -13.25 8.89
C PRO A 44 -9.38 -13.10 7.46
N PHE A 45 -9.11 -14.22 6.79
CA PHE A 45 -8.44 -14.27 5.48
C PHE A 45 -9.25 -13.66 4.33
N ASP A 46 -10.57 -13.52 4.49
CA ASP A 46 -11.47 -12.91 3.50
C ASP A 46 -11.33 -11.38 3.38
N HIS A 47 -10.57 -10.76 4.29
CA HIS A 47 -10.20 -9.36 4.22
C HIS A 47 -8.89 -9.15 3.44
N GLY A 48 -8.91 -8.26 2.45
CA GLY A 48 -7.70 -7.94 1.68
C GLY A 48 -6.71 -7.06 2.45
N ASP A 49 -5.41 -7.17 2.17
CA ASP A 49 -4.33 -6.49 2.92
C ASP A 49 -4.53 -4.99 3.17
N VAL A 50 -5.18 -4.29 2.23
CA VAL A 50 -5.46 -2.87 2.36
C VAL A 50 -6.40 -2.50 3.53
N THR A 51 -7.20 -3.44 4.03
CA THR A 51 -8.11 -3.21 5.18
C THR A 51 -7.36 -2.96 6.48
N TYR A 52 -6.13 -3.47 6.58
CA TYR A 52 -5.29 -3.32 7.75
C TYR A 52 -4.74 -1.90 7.90
N PHE A 53 -4.72 -1.11 6.82
CA PHE A 53 -4.05 0.20 6.79
C PHE A 53 -4.57 1.15 7.87
N PHE A 54 -5.83 1.57 7.82
CA PHE A 54 -6.36 2.56 8.76
C PHE A 54 -6.33 2.12 10.23
N PRO A 55 -6.75 0.89 10.58
CA PRO A 55 -6.66 0.43 11.96
C PRO A 55 -5.23 0.41 12.52
N LEU A 56 -4.25 -0.03 11.71
CA LEU A 56 -2.85 -0.05 12.14
C LEU A 56 -2.30 1.36 12.34
N TRP A 57 -2.55 2.28 11.39
CA TRP A 57 -2.05 3.65 11.51
C TRP A 57 -2.70 4.43 12.65
N HIS A 58 -3.96 4.14 12.97
CA HIS A 58 -4.59 4.67 14.17
C HIS A 58 -3.86 4.24 15.45
N GLN A 59 -3.54 2.95 15.58
CA GLN A 59 -2.75 2.44 16.72
C GLN A 59 -1.35 3.07 16.78
N VAL A 60 -0.70 3.24 15.63
CA VAL A 60 0.63 3.85 15.55
C VAL A 60 0.61 5.30 16.03
N GLU A 61 -0.35 6.11 15.56
CA GLU A 61 -0.50 7.50 15.99
C GLU A 61 -0.80 7.60 17.48
N GLN A 62 -1.68 6.72 18.01
CA GLN A 62 -1.96 6.67 19.44
C GLN A 62 -0.72 6.36 20.28
N ARG A 63 0.14 5.44 19.83
CA ARG A 63 1.33 5.00 20.57
C ARG A 63 2.50 5.97 20.45
N LEU A 64 2.66 6.62 19.30
CA LEU A 64 3.75 7.59 19.07
C LEU A 64 3.37 9.01 19.48
N GLY A 65 2.08 9.34 19.55
CA GLY A 65 1.58 10.70 19.79
C GLY A 65 1.74 11.64 18.59
N TYR A 66 2.22 11.14 17.46
CA TYR A 66 2.37 11.90 16.22
C TYR A 66 2.24 11.00 14.99
N LYS A 67 1.93 11.62 13.85
CA LYS A 67 1.83 10.97 12.56
C LYS A 67 3.22 10.69 11.95
N PRO A 68 3.57 9.43 11.64
CA PRO A 68 4.86 9.11 11.05
C PRO A 68 5.04 9.72 9.66
N ARG A 69 6.28 10.11 9.36
CA ARG A 69 6.64 10.77 8.09
C ARG A 69 6.87 9.78 6.96
N TYR A 70 7.37 8.59 7.28
CA TYR A 70 7.70 7.56 6.31
C TYR A 70 6.99 6.27 6.68
N GLY A 71 6.59 5.50 5.67
CA GLY A 71 6.08 4.15 5.84
C GLY A 71 6.50 3.29 4.67
N THR A 72 6.94 2.06 4.94
CA THR A 72 7.34 1.09 3.92
C THR A 72 6.31 -0.03 3.86
N PHE A 73 5.84 -0.37 2.66
CA PHE A 73 4.76 -1.35 2.49
C PHE A 73 4.99 -2.25 1.29
N ASP A 74 4.24 -3.36 1.25
CA ASP A 74 4.19 -4.23 0.08
C ASP A 74 3.32 -3.64 -1.05
N ALA A 75 3.47 -4.16 -2.27
CA ALA A 75 2.68 -3.81 -3.45
C ALA A 75 1.17 -4.02 -3.25
N ALA A 76 0.78 -4.84 -2.27
CA ALA A 76 -0.62 -5.03 -1.89
C ALA A 76 -1.25 -3.73 -1.33
N PHE A 77 -0.45 -2.86 -0.70
CA PHE A 77 -0.86 -1.55 -0.17
C PHE A 77 -0.77 -0.42 -1.21
N ASP A 78 -0.64 -0.73 -2.51
CA ASP A 78 -0.59 0.26 -3.59
C ASP A 78 -1.95 0.90 -3.87
N ALA A 79 -2.46 1.65 -2.90
CA ALA A 79 -3.71 2.39 -2.95
C ALA A 79 -3.44 3.89 -2.79
N TRP A 80 -4.25 4.72 -3.47
CA TRP A 80 -4.04 6.17 -3.50
C TRP A 80 -4.07 6.82 -2.11
N TYR A 81 -4.91 6.33 -1.19
CA TYR A 81 -5.03 6.89 0.15
C TYR A 81 -3.82 6.61 1.03
N VAL A 82 -3.03 5.57 0.73
CA VAL A 82 -1.76 5.31 1.43
C VAL A 82 -0.78 6.43 1.15
N TYR A 83 -0.61 6.81 -0.12
CA TYR A 83 0.24 7.94 -0.49
C TYR A 83 -0.32 9.27 0.02
N ALA A 84 -1.63 9.46 -0.02
CA ALA A 84 -2.28 10.65 0.51
C ALA A 84 -2.06 10.79 2.03
N TYR A 85 -2.06 9.67 2.77
CA TYR A 85 -1.82 9.68 4.21
C TYR A 85 -0.42 10.19 4.53
N PHE A 86 0.65 9.76 3.85
CA PHE A 86 2.01 10.25 4.17
C PHE A 86 2.34 11.62 3.57
N TYR A 87 1.45 12.20 2.78
CA TYR A 87 1.65 13.49 2.15
C TYR A 87 1.29 14.65 3.09
N ASP A 88 2.15 15.66 3.13
CA ASP A 88 1.96 16.91 3.86
C ASP A 88 2.08 18.08 2.87
N GLU A 89 1.00 18.85 2.72
CA GLU A 89 0.96 20.01 1.80
C GLU A 89 1.94 21.12 2.22
N SER A 90 2.18 21.27 3.52
CA SER A 90 3.08 22.30 4.05
C SER A 90 4.56 21.97 3.81
N ALA A 91 4.88 20.69 3.65
CA ALA A 91 6.24 20.21 3.41
C ALA A 91 6.24 18.94 2.53
N PRO A 92 6.07 19.08 1.20
CA PRO A 92 5.90 17.95 0.28
C PRO A 92 7.06 16.94 0.24
N THR A 93 8.25 17.34 0.67
CA THR A 93 9.46 16.49 0.73
C THR A 93 9.66 15.83 2.10
N ARG A 94 8.82 16.17 3.09
CA ARG A 94 9.01 15.76 4.50
C ARG A 94 8.68 14.29 4.75
N GLY A 95 7.91 13.66 3.87
CA GLY A 95 7.41 12.31 4.06
C GLY A 95 6.83 11.69 2.79
N PHE A 96 6.92 10.36 2.69
CA PHE A 96 6.30 9.59 1.63
C PHE A 96 6.12 8.12 2.03
N ALA A 97 5.22 7.44 1.31
CA ALA A 97 5.04 6.00 1.41
C ALA A 97 5.94 5.27 0.41
N ALA A 98 6.88 4.45 0.89
CA ALA A 98 7.70 3.59 0.07
C ALA A 98 6.93 2.30 -0.28
N VAL A 99 6.16 2.36 -1.37
CA VAL A 99 5.33 1.23 -1.86
C VAL A 99 5.75 0.86 -3.29
N PRO A 100 6.02 -0.43 -3.58
CA PRO A 100 6.23 -0.89 -4.95
C PRO A 100 4.97 -0.67 -5.77
N PHE A 101 5.14 -0.30 -7.04
CA PHE A 101 3.98 -0.07 -7.90
C PHE A 101 3.34 -1.41 -8.29
N SER A 102 2.02 -1.49 -8.14
CA SER A 102 1.23 -2.65 -8.50
C SER A 102 0.65 -2.48 -9.91
N GLU A 103 1.13 -3.28 -10.87
CA GLU A 103 0.64 -3.27 -12.26
C GLU A 103 -0.73 -3.95 -12.43
N LYS A 104 -1.44 -4.22 -11.32
CA LYS A 104 -2.78 -4.82 -11.33
C LYS A 104 -3.72 -4.04 -12.26
N GLY A 105 -4.34 -4.75 -13.20
CA GLY A 105 -5.25 -4.16 -14.19
C GLY A 105 -4.58 -3.60 -15.45
N GLY A 106 -3.31 -3.94 -15.72
CA GLY A 106 -2.61 -3.58 -16.97
C GLY A 106 -2.10 -2.14 -17.02
N TYR A 107 -2.06 -1.46 -15.87
CA TYR A 107 -1.48 -0.13 -15.75
C TYR A 107 0.01 -0.24 -15.49
N LYS A 108 0.82 0.49 -16.26
CA LYS A 108 2.27 0.61 -16.02
C LYS A 108 2.57 1.87 -15.21
N VAL A 109 3.70 1.89 -14.50
CA VAL A 109 4.20 3.07 -13.76
C VAL A 109 4.22 4.31 -14.67
N THR A 110 4.68 4.14 -15.91
CA THR A 110 4.82 5.21 -16.91
C THR A 110 3.53 5.55 -17.65
N ALA A 111 2.43 4.83 -17.39
CA ALA A 111 1.19 4.96 -18.15
C ALA A 111 0.49 6.31 -17.92
N ARG A 112 0.80 7.02 -16.82
CA ARG A 112 0.18 8.30 -16.50
C ARG A 112 1.22 9.33 -16.11
N LYS A 113 1.21 10.44 -16.84
CA LYS A 113 1.96 11.66 -16.54
C LYS A 113 0.97 12.75 -16.16
N PHE A 114 1.43 13.70 -15.36
CA PHE A 114 0.60 14.79 -14.85
C PHE A 114 1.24 16.13 -15.21
N SER A 115 0.38 17.09 -15.52
CA SER A 115 0.76 18.50 -15.66
C SER A 115 1.15 19.09 -14.29
N PRO A 116 1.84 20.25 -14.26
CA PRO A 116 2.14 20.96 -13.03
C PRO A 116 0.90 21.29 -12.18
N THR A 117 -0.24 21.54 -12.83
CA THR A 117 -1.54 21.79 -12.21
C THR A 117 -2.25 20.52 -11.72
N GLY A 118 -1.65 19.34 -11.88
CA GLY A 118 -2.17 18.07 -11.41
C GLY A 118 -3.16 17.38 -12.36
N LEU A 119 -3.42 17.92 -13.54
CA LEU A 119 -4.24 17.28 -14.56
C LEU A 119 -3.47 16.18 -15.29
N PRO A 120 -4.09 15.02 -15.59
CA PRO A 120 -3.43 13.95 -16.34
C PRO A 120 -3.17 14.38 -17.80
N TRP A 121 -2.06 13.93 -18.36
CA TRP A 121 -1.75 14.11 -19.77
C TRP A 121 -2.37 13.01 -20.63
N CYS A 122 -2.89 13.42 -21.79
CA CYS A 122 -3.22 12.53 -22.88
C CYS A 122 -1.93 12.00 -23.55
N ALA A 123 -2.02 10.91 -24.33
CA ALA A 123 -0.92 10.44 -25.18
C ALA A 123 -0.39 11.50 -26.16
N ALA A 124 -1.21 12.51 -26.49
CA ALA A 124 -0.81 13.67 -27.29
C ALA A 124 -0.06 14.77 -26.50
N GLY A 125 0.28 14.54 -25.23
CA GLY A 125 0.97 15.51 -24.36
C GLY A 125 0.10 16.66 -23.85
N LEU A 126 -1.21 16.62 -24.10
CA LEU A 126 -2.14 17.69 -23.69
C LEU A 126 -2.79 17.39 -22.33
N ALA A 127 -2.88 18.39 -21.46
CA ALA A 127 -3.59 18.29 -20.17
C ALA A 127 -5.09 18.05 -20.38
N MET A 128 -5.61 17.00 -19.75
CA MET A 128 -7.00 16.59 -19.86
C MET A 128 -7.85 17.36 -18.84
N PRO A 129 -8.82 18.20 -19.26
CA PRO A 129 -9.70 18.90 -18.34
C PRO A 129 -10.64 17.93 -17.63
N LEU A 130 -11.05 18.32 -16.41
CA LEU A 130 -12.07 17.64 -15.64
C LEU A 130 -13.46 17.91 -16.26
N ARG A 131 -14.19 16.85 -16.61
CA ARG A 131 -15.57 16.95 -17.09
C ARG A 131 -16.57 16.97 -15.94
N CYS A 132 -16.40 16.06 -14.99
CA CYS A 132 -17.21 15.97 -13.79
C CYS A 132 -16.44 15.19 -12.71
N ALA A 133 -16.83 15.41 -11.46
CA ALA A 133 -16.44 14.58 -10.34
C ALA A 133 -17.69 13.85 -9.81
N PHE A 134 -17.51 12.60 -9.41
CA PHE A 134 -18.56 11.79 -8.79
C PHE A 134 -18.00 11.02 -7.61
N THR A 135 -18.85 10.74 -6.63
CA THR A 135 -18.44 9.97 -5.45
C THR A 135 -18.48 8.48 -5.77
N ASP A 136 -17.36 7.80 -5.51
CA ASP A 136 -17.22 6.36 -5.67
C ASP A 136 -17.18 5.70 -4.29
N ARG A 137 -18.09 4.73 -4.10
CA ARG A 137 -18.24 3.93 -2.88
C ARG A 137 -17.89 2.46 -3.07
N THR A 138 -17.55 2.05 -4.30
CA THR A 138 -17.43 0.63 -4.65
C THR A 138 -16.03 0.23 -5.07
N SER A 139 -15.21 1.16 -5.58
CA SER A 139 -13.90 0.78 -6.12
C SER A 139 -12.77 0.63 -5.10
N CYS A 140 -12.92 1.15 -3.88
CA CYS A 140 -11.95 0.94 -2.81
C CYS A 140 -12.59 1.06 -1.43
N LEU A 141 -11.81 0.75 -0.39
CA LEU A 141 -12.21 0.76 1.02
C LEU A 141 -12.79 2.11 1.49
N VAL A 142 -12.35 3.22 0.91
CA VAL A 142 -12.72 4.57 1.33
C VAL A 142 -13.62 5.23 0.29
N GLU A 143 -14.72 5.83 0.74
CA GLU A 143 -15.54 6.71 -0.08
C GLU A 143 -14.72 7.91 -0.55
N HIS A 144 -14.67 8.15 -1.86
CA HIS A 144 -13.84 9.22 -2.41
C HIS A 144 -14.40 9.79 -3.71
N ALA A 145 -14.03 11.03 -3.99
CA ALA A 145 -14.35 11.66 -5.27
C ALA A 145 -13.43 11.11 -6.38
N ARG A 146 -14.03 10.74 -7.51
CA ARG A 146 -13.33 10.39 -8.75
C ARG A 146 -13.64 11.43 -9.82
N GLY A 147 -12.58 11.89 -10.47
CA GLY A 147 -12.66 12.78 -11.61
C GLY A 147 -12.73 12.00 -12.91
N GLN A 148 -13.64 12.39 -13.80
CA GLN A 148 -13.61 11.99 -15.20
C GLN A 148 -12.90 13.08 -16.01
N TYR A 149 -11.70 12.76 -16.46
CA TYR A 149 -10.88 13.61 -17.32
C TYR A 149 -11.08 13.21 -18.77
N VAL A 150 -11.25 14.19 -19.65
CA VAL A 150 -11.61 13.99 -21.06
C VAL A 150 -10.63 14.68 -21.99
N CYS A 151 -10.70 14.35 -23.29
CA CYS A 151 -9.82 14.93 -24.28
C CYS A 151 -10.03 16.46 -24.40
N PRO A 152 -8.98 17.29 -24.25
CA PRO A 152 -9.10 18.74 -24.34
C PRO A 152 -9.50 19.23 -25.73
N LEU A 153 -9.28 18.42 -26.77
CA LEU A 153 -9.61 18.78 -28.16
C LEU A 153 -11.09 18.59 -28.50
N GLN A 154 -11.85 17.91 -27.63
CA GLN A 154 -13.29 17.67 -27.82
C GLN A 154 -14.15 18.34 -26.74
N PHE A 155 -13.56 18.74 -25.62
CA PHE A 155 -14.25 19.35 -24.49
C PHE A 155 -13.47 20.57 -23.98
N PRO A 156 -14.13 21.72 -23.72
CA PRO A 156 -15.58 21.96 -23.73
C PRO A 156 -16.19 22.14 -25.14
N ARG A 157 -15.38 22.52 -26.12
CA ARG A 157 -15.77 22.64 -27.53
C ARG A 157 -14.79 21.85 -28.39
N VAL A 158 -15.25 21.38 -29.54
CA VAL A 158 -14.38 20.63 -30.48
C VAL A 158 -13.43 21.60 -31.17
N THR A 159 -12.15 21.55 -30.83
CA THR A 159 -11.11 22.44 -31.37
C THR A 159 -10.43 21.84 -32.60
N ARG A 160 -10.43 20.52 -32.76
CA ARG A 160 -9.82 19.82 -33.90
C ARG A 160 -10.72 18.75 -34.46
N LYS A 161 -10.59 18.49 -35.77
CA LYS A 161 -11.30 17.42 -36.49
C LYS A 161 -10.69 16.03 -36.23
N ALA A 162 -9.39 15.95 -35.90
CA ALA A 162 -8.68 14.69 -35.65
C ALA A 162 -7.66 14.79 -34.51
N CYS A 163 -7.39 13.65 -33.85
CA CYS A 163 -6.33 13.51 -32.85
C CYS A 163 -4.94 13.51 -33.53
N PRO A 164 -3.95 14.28 -33.02
CA PRO A 164 -2.58 14.26 -33.54
C PRO A 164 -1.95 12.86 -33.56
N VAL A 165 -2.25 12.06 -32.53
CA VAL A 165 -1.70 10.70 -32.34
C VAL A 165 -2.62 9.63 -32.95
N ARG A 166 -3.64 10.03 -33.72
CA ARG A 166 -4.63 9.12 -34.35
C ARG A 166 -5.19 8.08 -33.35
N ALA A 167 -5.53 8.53 -32.15
CA ALA A 167 -6.02 7.64 -31.10
C ALA A 167 -7.28 6.86 -31.54
N PRO A 168 -7.34 5.52 -31.35
CA PRO A 168 -8.47 4.69 -31.82
C PRO A 168 -9.84 5.12 -31.27
N ARG A 169 -9.87 5.64 -30.05
CA ARG A 169 -11.10 6.12 -29.38
C ARG A 169 -11.55 7.52 -29.81
N TRP A 170 -10.86 8.18 -30.75
CA TRP A 170 -11.22 9.52 -31.21
C TRP A 170 -12.67 9.63 -31.68
N LYS A 171 -13.13 8.64 -32.47
CA LYS A 171 -14.51 8.58 -32.98
C LYS A 171 -15.58 8.39 -31.89
N LYS A 172 -15.19 7.97 -30.68
CA LYS A 172 -16.09 7.66 -29.54
C LYS A 172 -16.06 8.72 -28.44
N GLY A 173 -15.62 9.94 -28.72
CA GLY A 173 -15.51 11.00 -27.70
C GLY A 173 -14.09 11.25 -27.18
N GLY A 174 -13.07 10.71 -27.85
CA GLY A 174 -11.66 10.95 -27.50
C GLY A 174 -11.14 10.11 -26.33
N CYS A 175 -9.95 10.48 -25.84
CA CYS A 175 -9.32 9.84 -24.69
C CYS A 175 -10.08 10.20 -23.40
N THR A 176 -10.30 9.22 -22.52
CA THR A 176 -10.94 9.41 -21.22
C THR A 176 -10.16 8.70 -20.12
N VAL A 177 -10.01 9.37 -18.98
CA VAL A 177 -9.32 8.84 -17.79
C VAL A 177 -10.22 9.05 -16.58
N ARG A 178 -10.41 8.00 -15.79
CA ARG A 178 -11.15 8.06 -14.52
C ARG A 178 -10.21 7.71 -13.37
N MET A 179 -10.05 8.61 -12.42
CA MET A 179 -9.16 8.41 -11.28
C MET A 179 -9.62 9.19 -10.05
N PRO A 180 -9.19 8.80 -8.84
CA PRO A 180 -9.42 9.60 -7.64
C PRO A 180 -8.87 11.02 -7.83
N THR A 181 -9.60 12.02 -7.32
CA THR A 181 -9.17 13.43 -7.39
C THR A 181 -8.11 13.78 -6.34
N SER A 182 -7.90 12.91 -5.35
CA SER A 182 -6.91 13.09 -4.30
C SER A 182 -5.48 13.15 -4.85
N ILE A 183 -4.64 13.97 -4.21
CA ILE A 183 -3.20 14.08 -4.48
C ILE A 183 -2.49 12.71 -4.43
N GLY A 184 -2.94 11.79 -3.57
CA GLY A 184 -2.38 10.45 -3.48
C GLY A 184 -2.45 9.65 -4.79
N ALA A 185 -3.45 9.92 -5.62
CA ALA A 185 -3.58 9.27 -6.92
C ALA A 185 -2.56 9.80 -7.93
N ARG A 186 -2.10 11.05 -7.79
CA ARG A 186 -0.96 11.59 -8.55
C ARG A 186 0.35 11.03 -8.00
N LEU A 187 0.56 11.11 -6.68
CA LEU A 187 1.78 10.65 -6.01
C LEU A 187 2.12 9.21 -6.34
N ARG A 188 1.12 8.33 -6.40
CA ARG A 188 1.29 6.92 -6.78
C ARG A 188 2.10 6.73 -8.08
N TYR A 189 1.84 7.57 -9.10
CA TYR A 189 2.50 7.49 -10.42
C TYR A 189 3.72 8.41 -10.53
N THR A 190 3.80 9.49 -9.75
CA THR A 190 4.93 10.42 -9.80
C THR A 190 6.04 10.07 -8.81
N LEU A 191 5.82 9.12 -7.89
CA LEU A 191 6.83 8.68 -6.95
C LEU A 191 8.02 8.03 -7.68
N ASP A 192 9.18 8.65 -7.52
CA ASP A 192 10.45 8.13 -8.02
C ASP A 192 10.94 6.99 -7.12
N ARG A 193 10.91 5.78 -7.67
CA ARG A 193 11.31 4.54 -6.98
C ARG A 193 12.78 4.18 -7.21
N ASP A 194 13.45 4.90 -8.12
CA ASP A 194 14.86 4.68 -8.42
C ASP A 194 15.79 5.55 -7.56
N ARG A 195 15.25 6.63 -6.99
CA ARG A 195 15.94 7.52 -6.06
C ARG A 195 16.51 6.78 -4.84
N ALA A 196 17.72 7.17 -4.41
CA ALA A 196 18.41 6.59 -3.27
C ALA A 196 17.56 6.61 -1.99
N GLU A 197 16.90 7.73 -1.70
CA GLU A 197 16.03 7.89 -0.53
C GLU A 197 14.90 6.84 -0.49
N TYR A 198 14.28 6.55 -1.63
CA TYR A 198 13.27 5.49 -1.72
C TYR A 198 13.87 4.13 -1.38
N LYS A 199 15.02 3.81 -1.98
CA LYS A 199 15.71 2.53 -1.76
C LYS A 199 16.13 2.36 -0.30
N ASP A 200 16.61 3.42 0.34
CA ASP A 200 17.01 3.41 1.74
C ASP A 200 15.82 3.17 2.68
N LYS A 201 14.68 3.83 2.44
CA LYS A 201 13.45 3.57 3.21
C LYS A 201 12.88 2.19 2.91
N TYR A 202 12.91 1.75 1.66
CA TYR A 202 12.38 0.45 1.25
C TYR A 202 13.18 -0.72 1.84
N ARG A 203 14.50 -0.59 2.01
CA ARG A 203 15.36 -1.57 2.70
C ARG A 203 14.92 -1.86 4.13
N GLN A 204 14.22 -0.94 4.79
CA GLN A 204 13.70 -1.15 6.15
C GLN A 204 12.64 -2.26 6.22
N ARG A 205 12.11 -2.76 5.09
CA ARG A 205 11.22 -3.93 5.04
C ARG A 205 11.81 -5.16 5.73
N ALA A 206 13.14 -5.33 5.70
CA ALA A 206 13.82 -6.43 6.36
C ALA A 206 13.57 -6.46 7.89
N ALA A 207 13.22 -5.33 8.51
CA ALA A 207 12.82 -5.28 9.91
C ALA A 207 11.54 -6.10 10.17
N CYS A 208 10.54 -6.00 9.30
CA CYS A 208 9.32 -6.80 9.39
C CYS A 208 9.63 -8.28 9.19
N GLU A 209 10.54 -8.62 8.27
CA GLU A 209 10.96 -10.01 8.02
C GLU A 209 11.64 -10.62 9.27
N ARG A 210 12.52 -9.88 9.95
CA ARG A 210 13.16 -10.32 11.20
C ARG A 210 12.15 -10.55 12.34
N ILE A 211 11.19 -9.64 12.52
CA ILE A 211 10.12 -9.82 13.52
C ILE A 211 9.27 -11.04 13.16
N ASN A 212 8.94 -11.22 11.88
CA ASN A 212 8.19 -12.39 11.43
C ASN A 212 8.95 -13.68 11.73
N SER A 213 10.27 -13.74 11.49
CA SER A 213 11.08 -14.91 11.86
C SER A 213 11.06 -15.21 13.36
N GLN A 214 11.11 -14.17 14.22
CA GLN A 214 10.97 -14.35 15.67
C GLN A 214 9.58 -14.89 16.06
N ALA A 215 8.53 -14.39 15.41
CA ALA A 215 7.17 -14.87 15.64
C ALA A 215 6.98 -16.32 15.17
N VAL A 216 7.58 -16.71 14.05
CA VAL A 216 7.61 -18.11 13.55
C VAL A 216 8.27 -19.03 14.58
N ALA A 217 9.41 -18.62 15.12
CA ALA A 217 10.08 -19.37 16.19
C ALA A 217 9.25 -19.51 17.48
N LEU A 218 8.28 -18.60 17.69
CA LEU A 218 7.31 -18.66 18.79
C LEU A 218 6.02 -19.42 18.44
N GLY A 219 5.97 -20.08 17.27
CA GLY A 219 4.87 -20.97 16.88
C GLY A 219 3.65 -20.26 16.28
N ILE A 220 3.80 -19.05 15.76
CA ILE A 220 2.67 -18.25 15.23
C ILE A 220 2.00 -18.88 13.99
N GLU A 221 2.65 -19.80 13.28
CA GLU A 221 2.12 -20.44 12.06
C GLU A 221 1.25 -21.67 12.32
N HIS A 222 1.42 -22.29 13.49
CA HIS A 222 0.67 -23.48 13.91
C HIS A 222 -0.11 -23.30 15.22
N PRO A 223 -0.99 -22.28 15.36
CA PRO A 223 -1.90 -22.23 16.50
C PRO A 223 -2.71 -23.52 16.65
N HIS A 224 -2.74 -24.08 17.86
CA HIS A 224 -3.66 -25.17 18.19
C HIS A 224 -5.09 -24.67 18.48
N LEU A 225 -5.33 -23.37 18.29
CA LEU A 225 -6.57 -22.67 18.59
C LEU A 225 -7.50 -22.65 17.36
N ARG A 226 -8.80 -22.83 17.60
CA ARG A 226 -9.84 -22.87 16.54
C ARG A 226 -10.74 -21.63 16.51
N ASN A 227 -10.56 -20.70 17.45
CA ASN A 227 -11.34 -19.46 17.55
C ASN A 227 -10.49 -18.27 17.10
N GLY A 228 -11.01 -17.45 16.18
CA GLY A 228 -10.35 -16.24 15.69
C GLY A 228 -9.91 -15.28 16.79
N SER A 229 -10.74 -15.04 17.81
CA SER A 229 -10.37 -14.16 18.93
C SER A 229 -9.22 -14.74 19.76
N ALA A 230 -9.21 -16.07 19.95
CA ALA A 230 -8.14 -16.73 20.68
C ALA A 230 -6.81 -16.68 19.90
N ILE A 231 -6.87 -16.84 18.57
CA ILE A 231 -5.73 -16.69 17.67
C ILE A 231 -5.20 -15.25 17.70
N ALA A 232 -6.09 -14.26 17.63
CA ALA A 232 -5.72 -12.85 17.73
C ALA A 232 -5.00 -12.56 19.06
N ASN A 233 -5.56 -13.00 20.18
CA ASN A 233 -4.94 -12.85 21.50
C ASN A 233 -3.56 -13.54 21.58
N GLN A 234 -3.43 -14.75 21.03
CA GLN A 234 -2.13 -15.44 20.98
C GLN A 234 -1.11 -14.64 20.17
N ASN A 235 -1.51 -14.09 19.02
CA ASN A 235 -0.63 -13.23 18.21
C ASN A 235 -0.21 -11.99 18.99
N THR A 236 -1.14 -11.32 19.68
CA THR A 236 -0.83 -10.18 20.54
C THR A 236 0.21 -10.54 21.60
N LEU A 237 0.04 -11.68 22.29
CA LEU A 237 1.01 -12.16 23.29
C LEU A 237 2.40 -12.43 22.71
N ILE A 238 2.46 -13.01 21.50
CA ILE A 238 3.73 -13.24 20.79
C ILE A 238 4.45 -11.91 20.51
N TYR A 239 3.74 -10.90 20.01
CA TYR A 239 4.35 -9.60 19.72
C TYR A 239 4.71 -8.83 20.99
N ILE A 240 3.93 -8.95 22.06
CA ILE A 240 4.29 -8.41 23.39
C ILE A 240 5.59 -9.08 23.87
N LEU A 241 5.71 -10.40 23.77
CA LEU A 241 6.93 -11.10 24.17
C LEU A 241 8.15 -10.66 23.37
N ILE A 242 8.00 -10.46 22.06
CA ILE A 242 9.08 -9.93 21.20
C ILE A 242 9.50 -8.53 21.68
N ASN A 243 8.54 -7.64 21.95
CA ASN A 243 8.82 -6.31 22.48
C ASN A 243 9.46 -6.34 23.88
N LEU A 244 9.06 -7.27 24.75
CA LEU A 244 9.67 -7.45 26.06
C LEU A 244 11.12 -7.94 25.95
N ARG A 245 11.41 -8.86 25.03
CA ARG A 245 12.78 -9.30 24.72
C ARG A 245 13.63 -8.14 24.21
N PHE A 246 13.07 -7.27 23.37
CA PHE A 246 13.74 -6.05 22.94
C PHE A 246 14.03 -5.10 24.12
N LEU A 247 13.05 -4.86 24.99
CA LEU A 247 13.23 -4.03 26.20
C LEU A 247 14.28 -4.61 27.15
N GLN A 248 14.33 -5.93 27.30
CA GLN A 248 15.37 -6.61 28.07
C GLN A 248 16.77 -6.37 27.49
N ARG A 249 16.94 -6.47 26.16
CA ARG A 249 18.22 -6.15 25.49
C ARG A 249 18.61 -4.69 25.69
N LEU A 250 17.65 -3.76 25.59
CA LEU A 250 17.86 -2.34 25.87
C LEU A 250 18.40 -2.12 27.29
N GLN A 251 17.76 -2.73 28.29
CA GLN A 251 18.16 -2.59 29.69
C GLN A 251 19.53 -3.20 29.98
N GLN A 252 19.91 -4.26 29.26
CA GLN A 252 21.20 -4.93 29.38
C GLN A 252 22.31 -4.27 28.53
N GLY A 253 21.98 -3.21 27.76
CA GLY A 253 22.94 -2.53 26.88
C GLY A 253 23.40 -3.38 25.70
N GLN A 254 22.71 -4.48 25.39
CA GLN A 254 23.04 -5.36 24.28
C GLN A 254 22.63 -4.69 22.97
N ARG A 255 23.59 -4.58 22.04
CA ARG A 255 23.36 -4.08 20.68
C ARG A 255 23.08 -5.24 19.74
N ASP A 256 22.17 -5.04 18.79
CA ASP A 256 21.93 -6.03 17.75
C ASP A 256 23.20 -6.21 16.90
N GLY A 257 23.79 -7.41 16.93
CA GLY A 257 25.02 -7.77 16.22
C GLY A 257 26.30 -7.90 17.07
N ALA A 258 26.18 -7.85 18.40
CA ALA A 258 27.25 -8.23 19.35
C ALA A 258 27.09 -9.67 19.84
#